data_AF-A0A430RK41-F1
#
_entry.id   AF-A0A430RK41-F1
#
_cell.length_a   1.000
_cell.length_b   1.000
_cell.length_c   1.000
_cell.angle_alpha   90.00
_cell.angle_beta   90.00
_cell.angle_gamma   90.00
#
_symmetry.space_group_name_H-M   'P 1'
#
loop_
_entity.id
_entity.type
_entity.pdbx_description
1 polymer ?
#
loop_
_entity_poly.entity_id
_entity_poly.type
_entity_poly.pdbx_seq_one_letter_code
_entity_poly.pdbx_strand_id
1 'polypeptide(L)'
;VKAGQKAGYPRFKGKGRYDSFTFPQAGTTGVKLQDGGRRVLLYGIGSVKVKLHRPLEGKIKTATVKREGEHWYIIFITEVDPKPLPPSEEAI
;
A
#
# COMPACT_ATOMS: atom_id res chain seq x y z
N VAL A 1 -3.39 11.65 -25.15
CA VAL A 1 -2.03 12.23 -25.14
C VAL A 1 -2.13 13.59 -24.45
N LYS A 2 -1.21 13.98 -23.55
CA LYS A 2 -1.32 15.28 -22.82
C LYS A 2 -1.39 16.52 -23.75
N ALA A 3 -1.01 16.35 -25.02
CA ALA A 3 -1.01 17.38 -26.06
C ALA A 3 -2.13 17.19 -27.13
N GLY A 4 -3.25 16.54 -26.81
CA GLY A 4 -4.41 16.45 -27.72
C GLY A 4 -4.25 15.55 -28.96
N GLN A 5 -3.10 14.90 -29.15
CA GLN A 5 -2.85 14.01 -30.27
C GLN A 5 -3.61 12.68 -30.15
N LYS A 6 -3.88 12.03 -31.30
CA LYS A 6 -4.46 10.69 -31.38
C LYS A 6 -3.66 9.73 -30.51
N ALA A 7 -4.31 9.12 -29.52
CA ALA A 7 -3.65 8.17 -28.63
C ALA A 7 -3.20 6.94 -29.42
N GLY A 8 -1.92 6.59 -29.31
CA GLY A 8 -1.40 5.32 -29.81
C GLY A 8 -1.87 4.14 -28.93
N TYR A 9 -1.54 2.93 -29.35
CA TYR A 9 -1.83 1.72 -28.58
C TYR A 9 -1.21 1.77 -27.16
N PRO A 10 -1.85 1.13 -26.15
CA PRO A 10 -1.27 1.00 -24.82
C PRO A 10 0.15 0.42 -24.90
N ARG A 11 1.09 1.06 -24.22
CA ARG A 11 2.49 0.59 -24.13
C ARG A 11 2.84 0.36 -22.67
N PHE A 12 3.62 -0.68 -22.42
CA PHE A 12 4.25 -0.86 -21.11
C PHE A 12 5.08 0.38 -20.75
N LYS A 13 5.05 0.76 -19.48
CA LYS A 13 5.85 1.87 -18.98
C LYS A 13 7.33 1.45 -18.98
N GLY A 14 8.20 2.29 -19.53
CA GLY A 14 9.65 2.05 -19.53
C GLY A 14 10.26 2.12 -18.12
N LYS A 15 11.49 1.60 -17.98
CA LYS A 15 12.31 1.69 -16.77
C LYS A 15 12.44 3.17 -16.34
N GLY A 16 12.10 3.49 -15.10
CA GLY A 16 12.09 4.87 -14.57
C GLY A 16 10.73 5.59 -14.63
N ARG A 17 9.69 4.98 -15.22
CA ARG A 17 8.31 5.52 -15.19
C ARG A 17 7.42 4.89 -14.11
N TYR A 18 7.96 3.96 -13.35
CA TYR A 18 7.30 3.40 -12.17
C TYR A 18 7.82 4.11 -10.94
N ASP A 19 6.91 4.75 -10.23
CA ASP A 19 7.18 5.37 -8.94
C ASP A 19 6.80 4.46 -7.78
N SER A 20 6.49 3.18 -8.05
CA SER A 20 6.08 2.24 -7.01
C SER A 20 6.55 0.82 -7.28
N PHE A 21 6.71 0.07 -6.19
CA PHE A 21 6.92 -1.38 -6.21
C PHE A 21 6.08 -2.03 -5.12
N THR A 22 5.64 -3.26 -5.38
CA THR A 22 4.67 -3.97 -4.53
C THR A 22 5.27 -5.27 -4.04
N PHE A 23 5.10 -5.53 -2.74
CA PHE A 23 5.32 -6.81 -2.09
C PHE A 23 3.97 -7.55 -2.02
N PRO A 24 3.65 -8.42 -2.99
CA PRO A 24 2.35 -9.09 -3.06
C PRO A 24 2.14 -10.09 -1.91
N GLN A 25 3.22 -10.58 -1.32
CA GLN A 25 3.23 -11.52 -0.19
C GLN A 25 3.86 -10.86 1.05
N ALA A 26 3.58 -9.59 1.29
CA ALA A 26 4.21 -8.78 2.33
C ALA A 26 4.20 -9.47 3.72
N GLY A 27 3.11 -10.13 4.08
CA GLY A 27 2.98 -10.86 5.35
C GLY A 27 3.93 -12.05 5.51
N THR A 28 4.44 -12.61 4.40
CA THR A 28 5.35 -13.77 4.40
C THR A 28 6.78 -13.37 4.05
N THR A 29 6.95 -12.48 3.07
CA THR A 29 8.25 -12.14 2.46
C THR A 29 9.03 -11.09 3.26
N GLY A 30 8.65 -10.80 4.50
CA GLY A 30 9.49 -10.01 5.41
C GLY A 30 9.15 -8.52 5.50
N VAL A 31 7.93 -8.11 5.13
CA VAL A 31 7.43 -6.79 5.52
C VAL A 31 6.87 -6.89 6.94
N LYS A 32 7.52 -6.22 7.90
CA LYS A 32 7.14 -6.32 9.32
C LYS A 32 7.09 -4.95 9.97
N LEU A 33 6.04 -4.70 10.74
CA LEU A 33 5.98 -3.54 11.63
C LEU A 33 6.95 -3.75 12.80
N GLN A 34 7.70 -2.71 13.16
CA GLN A 34 8.66 -2.70 14.26
C GLN A 34 8.40 -1.50 15.17
N ASP A 35 8.98 -1.52 16.37
CA ASP A 35 8.97 -0.40 17.34
C ASP A 35 7.56 0.17 17.60
N GLY A 36 6.57 -0.71 17.75
CA GLY A 36 5.18 -0.30 17.99
C GLY A 36 4.57 0.53 16.85
N GLY A 37 5.03 0.34 15.61
CA GLY A 37 4.51 1.05 14.43
C GLY A 37 5.29 2.28 14.01
N ARG A 38 6.45 2.55 14.62
CA ARG A 38 7.32 3.67 14.23
C ARG A 38 8.25 3.32 13.07
N ARG A 39 8.45 2.03 12.82
CA ARG A 39 9.34 1.52 11.77
C ARG A 39 8.71 0.35 11.02
N VAL A 40 9.13 0.17 9.78
CA VAL A 40 8.74 -0.96 8.92
C VAL A 40 10.01 -1.58 8.36
N LEU A 41 10.21 -2.87 8.61
CA LEU A 41 11.20 -3.67 7.91
C LEU A 41 10.66 -3.98 6.52
N LEU A 42 11.42 -3.64 5.49
CA LEU A 42 11.17 -4.00 4.10
C LEU A 42 12.25 -4.95 3.63
N TYR A 43 11.85 -6.09 3.04
CA TYR A 43 12.81 -7.07 2.52
C TYR A 43 13.72 -6.45 1.46
N GLY A 44 15.03 -6.68 1.59
CA GLY A 44 16.06 -6.12 0.71
C GLY A 44 16.42 -4.65 0.95
N ILE A 45 15.59 -3.87 1.65
CA ILE A 45 15.82 -2.44 1.93
C ILE A 45 16.26 -2.23 3.39
N GLY A 46 15.71 -3.01 4.32
CA GLY A 46 15.97 -2.89 5.75
C GLY A 46 14.88 -2.12 6.49
N SER A 47 15.21 -1.65 7.70
CA SER A 47 14.25 -1.00 8.59
C SER A 47 14.13 0.48 8.28
N VAL A 48 12.94 0.95 7.94
CA VAL A 48 12.64 2.34 7.54
C VAL A 48 11.71 2.99 8.56
N LYS A 49 11.97 4.25 8.92
CA LYS A 49 11.08 5.02 9.82
C LYS A 49 9.80 5.38 9.07
N VAL A 50 8.66 5.21 9.72
CA VAL A 50 7.34 5.54 9.16
C VAL A 50 6.52 6.39 10.12
N LYS A 51 5.59 7.16 9.57
CA LYS A 51 4.51 7.80 10.32
C LYS A 51 3.20 7.17 9.87
N LEU A 52 2.60 6.35 10.72
CA LEU A 52 1.32 5.72 10.42
C LEU A 52 0.19 6.74 10.57
N HIS A 53 -0.64 6.89 9.55
CA HIS A 53 -1.83 7.75 9.63
C HIS A 53 -2.93 7.13 10.50
N ARG A 54 -2.97 5.79 10.55
CA ARG A 54 -3.91 4.98 11.34
C ARG A 54 -3.17 3.77 11.89
N PRO A 55 -3.62 3.21 13.03
CA PRO A 55 -3.17 1.91 13.49
C PRO A 55 -3.40 0.85 12.40
N LEU A 56 -2.47 -0.10 12.27
CA LEU A 56 -2.65 -1.26 11.40
C LEU A 56 -3.49 -2.29 12.13
N GLU A 57 -4.61 -2.68 11.51
CA GLU A 57 -5.52 -3.71 12.01
C GLU A 57 -5.43 -4.94 11.11
N GLY A 58 -5.47 -6.13 11.73
CA GLY A 58 -5.47 -7.40 11.02
C GLY A 58 -4.10 -7.81 10.45
N LYS A 59 -4.14 -8.76 9.50
CA LYS A 59 -2.94 -9.36 8.92
C LYS A 59 -2.53 -8.64 7.64
N ILE A 60 -1.27 -8.24 7.51
CA ILE A 60 -0.74 -7.63 6.29
C ILE A 60 -0.69 -8.68 5.17
N LYS A 61 -1.40 -8.42 4.08
CA LYS A 61 -1.37 -9.24 2.86
C LYS A 61 -0.37 -8.68 1.85
N THR A 62 -0.52 -7.39 1.55
CA THR A 62 0.25 -6.69 0.52
C THR A 62 0.78 -5.37 1.06
N ALA A 63 1.99 -4.99 0.65
CA ALA A 63 2.55 -3.67 0.91
C ALA A 63 3.08 -3.06 -0.38
N THR A 64 2.65 -1.86 -0.71
CA THR A 64 3.15 -1.11 -1.88
C THR A 64 3.91 0.10 -1.40
N VAL A 65 5.16 0.22 -1.82
CA VAL A 65 5.97 1.42 -1.61
C VAL A 65 5.80 2.30 -2.83
N LYS A 66 5.33 3.54 -2.63
CA LYS A 66 5.05 4.51 -3.69
C LYS A 66 5.76 5.83 -3.39
N ARG A 67 6.41 6.40 -4.40
CA ARG A 67 6.91 7.77 -4.41
C ARG A 67 5.88 8.67 -5.06
N GLU A 68 5.61 9.81 -4.44
CA GLU A 68 4.75 10.85 -4.98
C GLU A 68 5.35 12.21 -4.64
N GLY A 69 5.78 12.93 -5.68
CA GLY A 69 6.62 14.12 -5.51
C GLY A 69 7.92 13.78 -4.77
N GLU A 70 8.14 14.46 -3.66
CA GLU A 70 9.30 14.28 -2.77
C GLU A 70 9.06 13.28 -1.64
N HIS A 71 7.83 12.76 -1.54
CA HIS A 71 7.41 11.91 -0.42
C HIS A 71 7.32 10.44 -0.80
N TRP A 72 7.57 9.60 0.20
CA TRP A 72 7.43 8.14 0.11
C TRP A 72 6.30 7.67 1.02
N TYR A 73 5.47 6.81 0.47
CA TYR A 73 4.32 6.22 1.14
C TYR A 73 4.42 4.70 1.11
N ILE A 74 4.01 4.07 2.22
CA ILE A 74 3.79 2.64 2.28
C ILE A 74 2.29 2.41 2.43
N ILE A 75 1.71 1.73 1.45
CA ILE A 75 0.29 1.42 1.39
C ILE A 75 0.15 -0.05 1.81
N PHE A 76 -0.52 -0.28 2.93
CA PHE A 76 -0.78 -1.62 3.44
C PHE A 76 -2.18 -2.06 3.07
N ILE A 77 -2.30 -3.28 2.56
CA ILE A 77 -3.57 -3.99 2.43
C ILE A 77 -3.58 -5.05 3.52
N THR A 78 -4.55 -4.93 4.41
CA THR A 78 -4.73 -5.86 5.53
C THR A 78 -6.02 -6.64 5.39
N GLU A 79 -6.01 -7.86 5.92
CA GLU A 79 -7.17 -8.72 6.08
C GLU A 79 -7.67 -8.57 7.51
N VAL A 80 -8.94 -8.19 7.67
CA VAL A 80 -9.62 -7.95 8.94
C VAL A 80 -10.93 -8.71 8.96
N ASP A 81 -11.31 -9.22 10.13
CA ASP A 81 -12.59 -9.89 10.30
C ASP A 81 -13.75 -8.90 10.17
N PRO A 82 -14.86 -9.28 9.52
CA PRO A 82 -16.02 -8.41 9.38
C PRO A 82 -16.64 -8.16 10.76
N LYS A 83 -16.85 -6.89 11.09
CA LYS A 83 -17.60 -6.46 12.27
C LYS A 83 -18.99 -5.98 11.82
N PRO A 84 -20.01 -6.85 11.79
CA PRO A 84 -21.34 -6.46 11.33
C PRO A 84 -21.90 -5.37 12.23
N LEU A 85 -22.61 -4.43 11.61
CA LEU A 85 -23.38 -3.42 12.34
C LEU A 85 -24.58 -4.09 13.02
N PRO A 86 -25.07 -3.54 14.14
CA PRO A 86 -26.31 -4.00 14.73
C PRO A 86 -27.45 -3.90 13.69
N PRO A 87 -28.42 -4.81 13.71
CA PRO A 87 -29.57 -4.77 12.81
C PRO A 87 -30.34 -3.46 13.01
N SER A 88 -30.75 -2.83 11.91
CA SER A 88 -31.64 -1.66 11.92
C SER A 88 -33.09 -2.14 12.03
N GLU A 89 -33.84 -1.60 12.99
CA GLU A 89 -35.28 -1.89 13.16
C GLU A 89 -36.18 -0.98 12.31
N GLU A 90 -35.63 0.09 11.72
CA GLU A 90 -36.38 0.95 10.81
C GLU A 90 -36.41 0.34 9.41
N ALA A 91 -37.60 -0.08 9.00
CA ALA A 91 -37.91 -0.47 7.63
C ALA A 91 -38.07 0.79 6.75
N ILE A 92 -37.54 0.72 5.52
CA ILE A 92 -37.84 1.68 4.44
C ILE A 92 -39.23 1.39 3.89
#